data_AF-A0A7V0NRT9-F1
#
_entry.id   AF-A0A7V0NRT9-F1
#
_cell.length_a   1.000
_cell.length_b   1.000
_cell.length_c   1.000
_cell.angle_alpha   90.00
_cell.angle_beta   90.00
_cell.angle_gamma   90.00
#
_symmetry.space_group_name_H-M   'P 1'
#
loop_
_entity.id
_entity.type
_entity.pdbx_description
1 polymer ?
#
loop_
_entity_poly.entity_id
_entity_poly.type
_entity_poly.pdbx_seq_one_letter_code
_entity_poly.pdbx_strand_id
1 'polypeptide(L)'
;AAKKAGKRINGHAPLLTDMELKKYIKAGVEDDHESETYEELKQKIRFGMKVFIREGSAEHTDDDAYRIIEEHPDDVMFCSDDKSASDIIRYGHINYNLKKAVELGIRPILALKAATYNGLVYYNMQKFAEVKEGSAGYLVLFDKQFNVKSVFLENSDERSKVHFTVPETFLSSINIDCIKDIPSIPKHLKQFCIGVNNGSLITDKIMLKGDRGEFDLAGDLLKLVIFERYGNGNRAAARIKGFGLKRGAIASSFAHDCHNIIAVGTSDEMIKKAVNKIIEEKGGLAAVDKDKILFMPLKIAGIVTDMAPEKVSRSLKALKDMAKSLGSGLSDPFAALSFMALEVIGHVKLTDKGLFDVDKFSYI
;
A
#
# COMPACT_ATOMS: atom_id res chain seq x y z
N ALA A 1 10.07 -18.75 -15.31
CA ALA A 1 11.04 -17.82 -15.94
C ALA A 1 12.18 -17.46 -15.00
N ALA A 2 11.90 -16.94 -13.80
CA ALA A 2 12.91 -16.51 -12.81
C ALA A 2 14.03 -17.53 -12.54
N LYS A 3 13.70 -18.80 -12.24
CA LYS A 3 14.70 -19.88 -12.05
C LYS A 3 15.67 -20.02 -13.24
N LYS A 4 15.16 -19.97 -14.48
CA LYS A 4 16.00 -20.04 -15.69
C LYS A 4 16.91 -18.82 -15.85
N ALA A 5 16.50 -17.68 -15.29
CA ALA A 5 17.26 -16.43 -15.30
C ALA A 5 18.17 -16.26 -14.07
N GLY A 6 18.24 -17.25 -13.17
CA GLY A 6 19.01 -17.16 -11.92
C GLY A 6 18.51 -16.04 -10.97
N LYS A 7 17.23 -15.68 -11.06
CA LYS A 7 16.58 -14.65 -10.24
C LYS A 7 15.79 -15.29 -9.10
N ARG A 8 15.65 -14.55 -7.99
CA ARG A 8 14.78 -14.91 -6.86
C ARG A 8 13.30 -14.90 -7.26
N ILE A 9 12.51 -15.70 -6.56
CA ILE A 9 11.04 -15.73 -6.66
C ILE A 9 10.49 -15.25 -5.32
N ASN A 10 10.23 -13.94 -5.25
CA ASN A 10 9.60 -13.33 -4.07
C ASN A 10 8.12 -13.70 -3.98
N GLY A 11 7.61 -13.78 -2.75
CA GLY A 11 6.22 -14.14 -2.47
C GLY A 11 5.39 -13.03 -1.85
N HIS A 12 4.08 -13.28 -1.86
CA HIS A 12 3.05 -12.52 -1.17
C HIS A 12 1.99 -13.55 -0.76
N ALA A 13 2.03 -13.97 0.50
CA ALA A 13 1.28 -15.11 1.03
C ALA A 13 0.53 -14.77 2.33
N PRO A 14 -0.39 -13.79 2.31
CA PRO A 14 -1.18 -13.43 3.48
C PRO A 14 -2.10 -14.60 3.84
N LEU A 15 -2.22 -14.90 5.14
CA LEU A 15 -3.10 -15.94 5.71
C LEU A 15 -2.84 -17.39 5.21
N LEU A 16 -1.81 -17.59 4.38
CA LEU A 16 -1.52 -18.88 3.78
C LEU A 16 -0.78 -19.78 4.76
N THR A 17 -1.40 -20.90 5.12
CA THR A 17 -0.88 -21.82 6.15
C THR A 17 -0.84 -23.27 5.67
N ASP A 18 -0.15 -24.11 6.44
CA ASP A 18 -0.17 -25.57 6.33
C ASP A 18 0.05 -26.13 4.91
N MET A 19 -0.94 -26.84 4.37
CA MET A 19 -0.82 -27.56 3.10
C MET A 19 -0.80 -26.61 1.90
N GLU A 20 -1.53 -25.49 1.98
CA GLU A 20 -1.53 -24.50 0.90
C GLU A 20 -0.19 -23.75 0.86
N LEU A 21 0.38 -23.42 2.03
CA LEU A 21 1.72 -22.86 2.11
C LEU A 21 2.78 -23.79 1.52
N LYS A 22 2.73 -25.09 1.83
CA LYS A 22 3.64 -26.08 1.22
C LYS A 22 3.49 -26.17 -0.29
N LYS A 23 2.27 -26.09 -0.83
CA LYS A 23 2.03 -26.08 -2.29
C LYS A 23 2.65 -24.83 -2.93
N TYR A 24 2.49 -23.67 -2.29
CA TYR A 24 3.05 -22.40 -2.75
C TYR A 24 4.58 -22.43 -2.80
N ILE A 25 5.23 -22.93 -1.74
CA ILE A 25 6.69 -23.13 -1.70
C ILE A 25 7.13 -24.14 -2.75
N LYS A 26 6.40 -25.25 -2.92
CA LYS A 26 6.70 -26.27 -3.94
C LYS A 26 6.60 -25.72 -5.37
N ALA A 27 5.74 -24.73 -5.62
CA ALA A 27 5.70 -24.01 -6.89
C ALA A 27 6.98 -23.19 -7.15
N GLY A 28 7.75 -22.90 -6.10
CA GLY A 28 9.09 -22.37 -6.16
C GLY A 28 9.26 -20.97 -5.56
N VAL A 29 8.28 -20.48 -4.80
CA VAL A 29 8.36 -19.19 -4.10
C VAL A 29 9.27 -19.34 -2.88
N GLU A 30 10.16 -18.36 -2.67
CA GLU A 30 11.31 -18.47 -1.76
C GLU A 30 11.17 -17.63 -0.49
N ASP A 31 10.37 -16.56 -0.51
CA ASP A 31 10.20 -15.64 0.61
C ASP A 31 8.79 -15.09 0.71
N ASP A 32 8.53 -14.35 1.79
CA ASP A 32 7.29 -13.63 2.00
C ASP A 32 7.48 -12.43 2.95
N HIS A 33 6.68 -11.39 2.76
CA HIS A 33 6.58 -10.20 3.63
C HIS A 33 5.19 -10.06 4.29
N GLU A 34 4.23 -10.89 3.91
CA GLU A 34 2.84 -10.87 4.39
C GLU A 34 2.66 -11.71 5.65
N SER A 35 3.40 -11.37 6.71
CA SER A 35 3.27 -12.02 8.01
C SER A 35 3.17 -11.00 9.13
N GLU A 36 2.13 -11.12 9.93
CA GLU A 36 1.90 -10.24 11.08
C GLU A 36 2.37 -10.90 12.37
N THR A 37 2.09 -12.19 12.54
CA THR A 37 2.31 -12.88 13.82
C THR A 37 3.60 -13.70 13.86
N TYR A 38 4.09 -13.96 15.06
CA TYR A 38 5.22 -14.86 15.28
C TYR A 38 4.99 -16.26 14.69
N GLU A 39 3.78 -16.81 14.83
CA GLU A 39 3.49 -18.18 14.39
C GLU A 39 3.49 -18.31 12.85
N GLU A 40 3.03 -17.28 12.14
CA GLU A 40 3.12 -17.23 10.68
C GLU A 40 4.57 -17.20 10.21
N LEU A 41 5.39 -16.30 10.78
CA LEU A 41 6.82 -16.20 10.45
C LEU A 41 7.52 -17.54 10.72
N LYS A 42 7.29 -18.12 11.89
CA LYS A 42 7.89 -19.40 12.29
C LYS A 42 7.48 -20.54 11.36
N GLN A 43 6.20 -20.62 10.97
CA GLN A 43 5.73 -21.66 10.06
C GLN A 43 6.39 -21.52 8.67
N LYS A 44 6.47 -20.30 8.13
CA LYS A 44 7.12 -20.00 6.84
C LYS A 44 8.60 -20.38 6.86
N ILE A 45 9.33 -20.01 7.91
CA ILE A 45 10.75 -20.41 8.09
C ILE A 45 10.87 -21.93 8.20
N ARG A 46 10.02 -22.61 8.99
CA ARG A 46 10.04 -24.07 9.13
C ARG A 46 9.83 -24.82 7.82
N PHE A 47 9.10 -24.22 6.87
CA PHE A 47 8.91 -24.80 5.54
C PHE A 47 9.95 -24.34 4.51
N GLY A 48 10.95 -23.57 4.93
CA GLY A 48 12.13 -23.21 4.14
C GLY A 48 12.03 -21.86 3.43
N MET A 49 11.08 -21.00 3.80
CA MET A 49 11.01 -19.64 3.28
C MET A 49 11.90 -18.70 4.08
N LYS A 50 12.44 -17.68 3.41
CA LYS A 50 12.91 -16.47 4.09
C LYS A 50 11.74 -15.57 4.41
N VAL A 51 11.84 -14.77 5.46
CA VAL A 51 10.76 -13.86 5.86
C VAL A 51 11.26 -12.43 5.97
N PHE A 52 10.40 -11.50 5.59
CA PHE A 52 10.60 -10.08 5.81
C PHE A 52 9.68 -9.60 6.93
N ILE A 53 10.27 -9.00 7.96
CA ILE A 53 9.54 -8.24 8.97
C ILE A 53 9.30 -6.84 8.40
N ARG A 54 8.03 -6.43 8.34
CA ARG A 54 7.60 -5.19 7.68
C ARG A 54 7.15 -4.12 8.67
N GLU A 55 7.47 -2.87 8.32
CA GLU A 55 7.02 -1.67 9.04
C GLU A 55 6.58 -0.60 8.05
N GLY A 56 5.41 -0.82 7.45
CA GLY A 56 4.76 0.07 6.50
C GLY A 56 4.02 1.21 7.17
N SER A 57 3.04 1.77 6.44
CA SER A 57 2.19 2.86 6.97
C SER A 57 0.86 2.36 7.51
N ALA A 58 0.32 1.29 6.89
CA ALA A 58 -0.92 0.64 7.30
C ALA A 58 -0.69 -0.79 7.81
N GLU A 59 0.46 -1.38 7.48
CA GLU A 59 0.81 -2.78 7.66
C GLU A 59 2.07 -2.91 8.52
N HIS A 60 1.99 -3.72 9.57
CA HIS A 60 3.06 -3.90 10.55
C HIS A 60 3.13 -5.35 10.99
N THR A 61 4.34 -5.84 11.22
CA THR A 61 4.55 -7.09 11.95
C THR A 61 4.42 -6.81 13.45
N ASP A 62 3.75 -7.72 14.18
CA ASP A 62 3.53 -7.59 15.62
C ASP A 62 4.85 -7.48 16.38
N ASP A 63 4.84 -6.68 17.45
CA ASP A 63 6.05 -6.42 18.25
C ASP A 63 6.63 -7.71 18.83
N ASP A 64 5.79 -8.67 19.26
CA ASP A 64 6.28 -9.93 19.83
C ASP A 64 6.92 -10.84 18.77
N ALA A 65 6.57 -10.66 17.49
CA ALA A 65 7.07 -11.45 16.38
C ALA A 65 8.54 -11.14 16.04
N TYR A 66 9.06 -9.97 16.44
CA TYR A 66 10.49 -9.63 16.30
C TYR A 66 11.42 -10.62 17.00
N ARG A 67 10.94 -11.37 18.01
CA ARG A 67 11.72 -12.43 18.68
C ARG A 67 12.20 -13.51 17.72
N ILE A 68 11.56 -13.67 16.55
CA ILE A 68 11.99 -14.62 15.52
C ILE A 68 13.42 -14.35 15.04
N ILE A 69 13.91 -13.11 15.15
CA ILE A 69 15.29 -12.73 14.80
C ILE A 69 16.31 -13.46 15.69
N GLU A 70 15.99 -13.67 16.97
CA GLU A 70 16.86 -14.39 17.91
C GLU A 70 16.91 -15.90 17.62
N GLU A 71 15.78 -16.47 17.22
CA GLU A 71 15.63 -17.91 16.95
C GLU A 71 16.15 -18.30 15.56
N HIS A 72 15.97 -17.43 14.57
CA HIS A 72 16.27 -17.68 13.16
C HIS A 72 17.03 -16.51 12.51
N PRO A 73 18.22 -16.14 13.02
CA PRO A 73 18.95 -14.94 12.59
C PRO A 73 19.44 -14.95 11.13
N ASP A 74 19.38 -16.09 10.45
CA ASP A 74 19.78 -16.25 9.03
C ASP A 74 18.59 -16.20 8.06
N ASP A 75 17.36 -16.24 8.57
CA ASP A 75 16.14 -16.39 7.77
C ASP A 75 15.29 -15.11 7.70
N VAL A 76 15.68 -14.08 8.45
CA VAL A 76 14.88 -12.86 8.64
C VAL A 76 15.56 -11.64 8.01
N MET A 77 14.78 -10.84 7.29
CA MET A 77 15.18 -9.56 6.72
C MET A 77 14.18 -8.47 7.12
N PHE A 78 14.54 -7.21 6.94
CA PHE A 78 13.59 -6.10 7.07
C PHE A 78 13.12 -5.59 5.72
N CYS A 79 11.85 -5.23 5.64
CA CYS A 79 11.31 -4.38 4.58
C CYS A 79 10.44 -3.28 5.20
N SER A 80 10.12 -2.26 4.41
CA SER A 80 9.07 -1.31 4.75
C SER A 80 7.73 -1.70 4.17
N ASP A 81 7.71 -2.49 3.10
CA ASP A 81 6.57 -2.56 2.18
C ASP A 81 6.17 -1.13 1.76
N ASP A 82 4.92 -0.70 1.96
CA ASP A 82 4.43 0.62 1.57
C ASP A 82 4.59 1.66 2.69
N LYS A 83 5.57 2.56 2.52
CA LYS A 83 5.78 3.68 3.46
C LYS A 83 5.51 5.05 2.87
N SER A 84 4.61 5.79 3.50
CA SER A 84 4.26 7.14 3.09
C SER A 84 5.43 8.10 3.29
N ALA A 85 5.51 9.14 2.48
CA ALA A 85 6.52 10.19 2.66
C ALA A 85 6.45 10.82 4.06
N SER A 86 5.25 10.92 4.65
CA SER A 86 5.06 11.44 6.01
C SER A 86 5.71 10.55 7.06
N ASP A 87 5.53 9.23 6.94
CA ASP A 87 6.05 8.25 7.89
C ASP A 87 7.55 8.03 7.71
N ILE A 88 8.07 8.10 6.47
CA ILE A 88 9.51 8.09 6.22
C ILE A 88 10.18 9.30 6.88
N ILE A 89 9.62 10.50 6.76
CA ILE A 89 10.16 11.70 7.41
C ILE A 89 10.12 11.57 8.94
N ARG A 90 9.02 11.03 9.47
CA ARG A 90 8.76 11.00 10.92
C ARG A 90 9.53 9.89 11.64
N TYR A 91 9.55 8.69 11.06
CA TYR A 91 10.05 7.48 11.72
C TYR A 91 11.31 6.92 11.06
N GLY A 92 11.47 7.15 9.75
CA GLY A 92 12.51 6.55 8.93
C GLY A 92 12.02 5.35 8.12
N HIS A 93 12.96 4.64 7.52
CA HIS A 93 12.74 3.49 6.64
C HIS A 93 13.25 2.21 7.31
N ILE A 94 14.22 1.48 6.73
CA ILE A 94 14.79 0.27 7.37
C ILE A 94 15.50 0.60 8.69
N ASN A 95 16.02 1.82 8.84
CA ASN A 95 16.58 2.28 10.11
C ASN A 95 15.55 2.31 11.24
N TYR A 96 14.25 2.43 10.92
CA TYR A 96 13.18 2.31 11.90
C TYR A 96 13.04 0.87 12.40
N ASN A 97 12.96 -0.13 11.50
CA ASN A 97 12.90 -1.55 11.88
C ASN A 97 14.09 -1.94 12.75
N LEU A 98 15.31 -1.50 12.39
CA LEU A 98 16.52 -1.72 13.17
C LEU A 98 16.40 -1.16 14.59
N LYS A 99 15.99 0.10 14.71
CA LYS A 99 15.82 0.77 16.01
C LYS A 99 14.75 0.08 16.85
N LYS A 100 13.59 -0.22 16.25
CA LYS A 100 12.48 -0.94 16.88
C LYS A 100 12.92 -2.31 17.41
N ALA A 101 13.64 -3.09 16.61
CA ALA A 101 14.16 -4.39 17.03
C ALA A 101 15.05 -4.28 18.28
N VAL A 102 15.96 -3.30 18.32
CA VAL A 102 16.84 -3.07 19.48
C VAL A 102 16.03 -2.61 20.71
N GLU A 103 15.04 -1.74 20.54
CA GLU A 103 14.14 -1.29 21.61
C GLU A 103 13.28 -2.44 22.18
N LEU A 104 12.90 -3.41 21.35
CA LEU A 104 12.22 -4.65 21.75
C LEU A 104 13.15 -5.69 22.38
N GLY A 105 14.44 -5.37 22.56
CA GLY A 105 15.40 -6.22 23.27
C GLY A 105 16.15 -7.24 22.39
N ILE A 106 16.01 -7.16 21.06
CA ILE A 106 16.79 -8.00 20.14
C ILE A 106 18.26 -7.59 20.18
N ARG A 107 19.17 -8.58 20.20
CA ARG A 107 20.62 -8.34 20.20
C ARG A 107 20.99 -7.45 19.01
N PRO A 108 21.67 -6.31 19.23
CA PRO A 108 21.92 -5.34 18.17
C PRO A 108 22.67 -5.90 16.95
N ILE A 109 23.56 -6.88 17.16
CA ILE A 109 24.27 -7.54 16.06
C ILE A 109 23.35 -8.33 15.15
N LEU A 110 22.29 -8.95 15.68
CA LEU A 110 21.31 -9.68 14.89
C LEU A 110 20.35 -8.74 14.18
N ALA A 111 19.92 -7.67 14.84
CA ALA A 111 19.10 -6.64 14.21
C ALA A 111 19.86 -5.97 13.03
N LEU A 112 21.15 -5.69 13.19
CA LEU A 112 22.01 -5.20 12.10
C LEU A 112 22.13 -6.22 10.97
N LYS A 113 22.29 -7.50 11.30
CA LYS A 113 22.36 -8.59 10.32
C LYS A 113 21.08 -8.68 9.47
N ALA A 114 19.91 -8.58 10.09
CA ALA A 114 18.62 -8.54 9.40
C ALA A 114 18.45 -7.27 8.54
N ALA A 115 18.95 -6.13 9.01
CA ALA A 115 18.89 -4.86 8.29
C ALA A 115 19.88 -4.73 7.12
N THR A 116 20.92 -5.59 7.05
CA THR A 116 22.02 -5.46 6.09
C THR A 116 22.39 -6.80 5.44
N TYR A 117 23.16 -7.62 6.16
CA TYR A 117 23.82 -8.82 5.64
C TYR A 117 22.84 -9.81 5.02
N ASN A 118 21.73 -10.14 5.70
CA ASN A 118 20.79 -11.14 5.21
C ASN A 118 20.19 -10.76 3.85
N GLY A 119 19.73 -9.51 3.70
CA GLY A 119 19.19 -9.01 2.43
C GLY A 119 20.24 -8.96 1.32
N LEU A 120 21.44 -8.47 1.64
CA LEU A 120 22.54 -8.40 0.67
C LEU A 120 22.97 -9.79 0.20
N VAL A 121 23.08 -10.77 1.10
CA VAL A 121 23.38 -12.16 0.71
C VAL A 121 22.24 -12.77 -0.08
N TYR A 122 20.99 -12.55 0.34
CA TYR A 122 19.81 -13.10 -0.32
C TYR A 122 19.70 -12.67 -1.79
N TYR A 123 19.97 -11.39 -2.08
CA TYR A 123 19.93 -10.83 -3.43
C TYR A 123 21.27 -10.91 -4.20
N ASN A 124 22.22 -11.73 -3.76
CA ASN A 124 23.55 -11.91 -4.41
C ASN A 124 24.37 -10.61 -4.51
N MET A 125 24.29 -9.78 -3.48
CA MET A 125 24.96 -8.50 -3.32
C MET A 125 26.06 -8.56 -2.24
N GLN A 126 26.71 -9.72 -2.06
CA GLN A 126 27.67 -9.96 -0.96
C GLN A 126 28.86 -8.99 -0.96
N LYS A 127 29.21 -8.40 -2.11
CA LYS A 127 30.27 -7.39 -2.21
C LYS A 127 30.05 -6.13 -1.35
N PHE A 128 28.81 -5.90 -0.91
CA PHE A 128 28.44 -4.79 -0.01
C PHE A 128 28.18 -5.25 1.43
N ALA A 129 28.22 -6.56 1.70
CA ALA A 129 27.75 -7.14 2.96
C ALA A 129 28.78 -7.10 4.10
N GLU A 130 30.06 -6.95 3.75
CA GLU A 130 31.17 -7.01 4.70
C GLU A 130 31.96 -5.71 4.71
N VAL A 131 32.28 -5.22 5.92
CA VAL A 131 33.18 -4.09 6.12
C VAL A 131 34.59 -4.62 6.32
N LYS A 132 35.35 -4.71 5.22
CA LYS A 132 36.77 -5.09 5.20
C LYS A 132 37.51 -4.26 4.16
N GLU A 133 38.83 -4.25 4.26
CA GLU A 133 39.68 -3.62 3.26
C GLU A 133 39.38 -4.20 1.86
N GLY A 134 39.15 -3.32 0.88
CA GLY A 134 38.79 -3.71 -0.50
C GLY A 134 37.30 -3.95 -0.77
N SER A 135 36.41 -3.87 0.23
CA SER A 135 34.96 -3.88 0.01
C SER A 135 34.45 -2.58 -0.62
N ALA A 136 33.31 -2.64 -1.32
CA ALA A 136 32.63 -1.46 -1.82
C ALA A 136 32.08 -0.59 -0.67
N GLY A 137 32.31 0.72 -0.73
CA GLY A 137 32.12 1.66 0.38
C GLY A 137 30.69 2.18 0.55
N TYR A 138 29.75 1.34 0.95
CA TYR A 138 28.40 1.76 1.38
C TYR A 138 28.25 1.60 2.88
N LEU A 139 28.61 2.64 3.63
CA LEU A 139 28.70 2.57 5.09
C LEU A 139 27.69 3.51 5.73
N VAL A 140 27.07 3.05 6.82
CA VAL A 140 26.20 3.87 7.66
C VAL A 140 26.79 3.89 9.06
N LEU A 141 27.12 5.08 9.55
CA LEU A 141 27.58 5.28 10.91
C LEU A 141 26.38 5.59 11.80
N PHE A 142 26.24 4.85 12.89
CA PHE A 142 25.19 5.04 13.89
C PHE A 142 25.78 5.52 15.23
N ASP A 143 24.97 6.19 16.06
CA ASP A 143 25.26 6.27 17.50
C ASP A 143 24.81 5.01 18.26
N LYS A 144 25.04 5.00 19.57
CA LYS A 144 24.67 3.89 20.46
C LYS A 144 23.16 3.64 20.53
N GLN A 145 22.33 4.60 20.10
CA GLN A 145 20.87 4.49 20.03
C GLN A 145 20.39 4.18 18.60
N PHE A 146 21.30 3.81 17.70
CA PHE A 146 21.01 3.50 16.30
C PHE A 146 20.43 4.68 15.49
N ASN A 147 20.67 5.93 15.92
CA ASN A 147 20.41 7.07 15.06
C ASN A 147 21.53 7.23 14.03
N VAL A 148 21.18 7.48 12.76
CA VAL A 148 22.15 7.66 11.67
C VAL A 148 22.92 8.96 11.88
N LYS A 149 24.25 8.88 11.95
CA LYS A 149 25.17 10.02 12.04
C LYS A 149 25.70 10.43 10.68
N SER A 150 26.08 9.47 9.85
CA SER A 150 26.69 9.71 8.54
C SER A 150 26.42 8.52 7.61
N VAL A 151 26.37 8.80 6.31
CA VAL A 151 26.27 7.80 5.26
C VAL A 151 27.39 8.07 4.27
N PHE A 152 28.19 7.05 3.98
CA PHE A 152 29.30 7.11 3.02
C PHE A 152 28.93 6.25 1.82
N LEU A 153 29.09 6.79 0.62
CA LEU A 153 28.87 6.08 -0.64
C LEU A 153 30.19 5.99 -1.40
N GLU A 154 30.35 4.94 -2.19
CA GLU A 154 31.61 4.54 -2.85
C GLU A 154 32.31 5.67 -3.66
N ASN A 155 31.58 6.73 -4.05
CA ASN A 155 32.12 7.87 -4.80
C ASN A 155 31.62 9.26 -4.32
N SER A 156 30.98 9.37 -3.16
CA SER A 156 30.57 10.68 -2.60
C SER A 156 30.21 10.63 -1.12
N ASP A 157 30.52 11.70 -0.40
CA ASP A 157 30.03 11.94 0.98
C ASP A 157 28.60 12.47 1.02
N GLU A 158 27.96 12.68 -0.14
CA GLU A 158 26.62 13.27 -0.23
C GLU A 158 25.64 12.39 -1.00
N ARG A 159 24.38 12.46 -0.56
CA ARG A 159 23.19 12.18 -1.38
C ARG A 159 23.19 13.20 -2.52
N SER A 160 23.86 12.90 -3.62
CA SER A 160 23.77 13.73 -4.81
C SER A 160 22.29 13.92 -5.17
N LYS A 161 21.87 15.17 -5.38
CA LYS A 161 20.54 15.48 -5.92
C LYS A 161 20.54 14.99 -7.36
N VAL A 162 20.20 13.71 -7.56
CA VAL A 162 20.08 13.17 -8.90
C VAL A 162 18.83 13.78 -9.52
N HIS A 163 19.03 14.60 -10.55
CA HIS A 163 17.96 15.11 -11.36
C HIS A 163 17.63 14.08 -12.44
N PHE A 164 16.40 13.57 -12.42
CA PHE A 164 15.90 12.68 -13.45
C PHE A 164 14.85 13.40 -14.30
N THR A 165 14.93 13.23 -15.61
CA THR A 165 13.85 13.62 -16.51
C THR A 165 12.82 12.51 -16.54
N VAL A 166 11.58 12.80 -16.15
CA VAL A 166 10.48 11.83 -16.23
C VAL A 166 10.09 11.66 -17.70
N PRO A 167 10.09 10.42 -18.24
CA PRO A 167 9.60 10.16 -19.60
C PRO A 167 8.16 10.64 -19.79
N GLU A 168 7.87 11.23 -20.96
CA GLU A 168 6.56 11.79 -21.28
C GLU A 168 5.42 10.77 -21.17
N THR A 169 5.70 9.50 -21.47
CA THR A 169 4.74 8.40 -21.34
C THR A 169 4.20 8.23 -19.91
N PHE A 170 4.98 8.59 -18.88
CA PHE A 170 4.50 8.57 -17.50
C PHE A 170 3.68 9.82 -17.14
N LEU A 171 3.86 10.94 -17.85
CA LEU A 171 3.10 12.17 -17.61
C LEU A 171 1.70 12.13 -18.26
N SER A 172 1.51 11.26 -19.25
CA SER A 172 0.25 11.07 -20.00
C SER A 172 -0.38 9.70 -19.71
N SER A 173 -0.60 9.40 -18.43
CA SER A 173 -1.11 8.09 -17.97
C SER A 173 -2.62 8.02 -17.73
N ILE A 174 -3.32 9.16 -17.75
CA ILE A 174 -4.78 9.25 -17.66
C ILE A 174 -5.36 9.52 -19.06
N ASN A 175 -5.86 8.46 -19.70
CA ASN A 175 -6.28 8.42 -21.11
C ASN A 175 -7.80 8.36 -21.27
N ILE A 176 -8.52 9.15 -20.47
CA ILE A 176 -9.97 9.31 -20.57
C ILE A 176 -10.35 10.79 -20.52
N ASP A 177 -11.49 11.11 -21.11
CA ASP A 177 -12.11 12.44 -21.03
C ASP A 177 -12.89 12.60 -19.72
N CYS A 178 -13.19 13.85 -19.36
CA CYS A 178 -14.06 14.15 -18.23
C CYS A 178 -15.40 13.41 -18.35
N ILE A 179 -15.79 12.75 -17.26
CA ILE A 179 -16.99 11.94 -17.20
C ILE A 179 -18.24 12.82 -17.12
N LYS A 180 -19.31 12.37 -17.77
CA LYS A 180 -20.61 13.05 -17.80
C LYS A 180 -21.56 12.54 -16.71
N ASP A 181 -21.50 11.24 -16.44
CA ASP A 181 -22.38 10.48 -15.56
C ASP A 181 -21.59 9.49 -14.67
N ILE A 182 -22.24 9.04 -13.60
CA ILE A 182 -21.73 8.03 -12.66
C ILE A 182 -22.40 6.68 -12.95
N PRO A 183 -21.66 5.55 -12.99
CA PRO A 183 -22.28 4.24 -13.15
C PRO A 183 -23.26 3.95 -12.01
N SER A 184 -24.46 3.47 -12.36
CA SER A 184 -25.42 2.93 -11.39
C SER A 184 -24.96 1.58 -10.85
N ILE A 185 -25.41 1.23 -9.65
CA ILE A 185 -25.12 -0.09 -9.07
C ILE A 185 -26.06 -1.13 -9.71
N PRO A 186 -25.55 -2.18 -10.37
CA PRO A 186 -26.39 -3.23 -10.97
C PRO A 186 -27.36 -3.84 -9.95
N LYS A 187 -28.60 -4.12 -10.38
CA LYS A 187 -29.67 -4.60 -9.48
C LYS A 187 -29.29 -5.82 -8.64
N HIS A 188 -28.60 -6.80 -9.24
CA HIS A 188 -28.15 -8.02 -8.55
C HIS A 188 -27.04 -7.76 -7.51
N LEU A 189 -26.28 -6.66 -7.66
CA LEU A 189 -25.24 -6.24 -6.74
C LEU A 189 -25.77 -5.40 -5.57
N LYS A 190 -27.03 -4.94 -5.63
CA LYS A 190 -27.64 -4.11 -4.58
C LYS A 190 -27.87 -4.83 -3.24
N GLN A 191 -27.56 -6.12 -3.12
CA GLN A 191 -27.56 -6.81 -1.83
C GLN A 191 -26.18 -6.86 -1.19
N PHE A 192 -25.11 -6.53 -1.92
CA PHE A 192 -23.74 -6.59 -1.43
C PHE A 192 -23.21 -5.20 -1.09
N CYS A 193 -22.32 -5.17 -0.10
CA CYS A 193 -21.61 -3.98 0.33
C CYS A 193 -20.21 -4.37 0.77
N ILE A 194 -19.22 -3.59 0.36
CA ILE A 194 -17.85 -3.69 0.86
C ILE A 194 -17.82 -3.08 2.26
N GLY A 195 -17.36 -3.83 3.26
CA GLY A 195 -17.11 -3.34 4.62
C GLY A 195 -15.64 -2.99 4.80
N VAL A 196 -15.38 -1.76 5.27
CA VAL A 196 -14.03 -1.24 5.55
C VAL A 196 -13.79 -1.24 7.04
N ASN A 197 -12.65 -1.81 7.45
CA ASN A 197 -12.19 -1.84 8.83
C ASN A 197 -11.06 -0.84 9.03
N ASN A 198 -11.18 0.02 10.05
CA ASN A 198 -10.17 1.04 10.31
C ASN A 198 -8.84 0.40 10.73
N GLY A 199 -7.75 0.70 10.00
CA GLY A 199 -6.43 0.13 10.26
C GLY A 199 -6.23 -1.30 9.78
N SER A 200 -7.10 -1.82 8.89
CA SER A 200 -6.92 -3.13 8.27
C SER A 200 -7.14 -3.05 6.76
N LEU A 201 -6.37 -3.84 6.01
CA LEU A 201 -6.53 -4.01 4.56
C LEU A 201 -7.63 -5.04 4.20
N ILE A 202 -8.06 -5.83 5.19
CA ILE A 202 -9.08 -6.87 5.06
C ILE A 202 -10.47 -6.24 5.01
N THR A 203 -11.15 -6.44 3.88
CA THR A 203 -12.52 -5.99 3.65
C THR A 203 -13.52 -7.08 3.92
N ASP A 204 -14.67 -6.72 4.51
CA ASP A 204 -15.78 -7.62 4.74
C ASP A 204 -16.77 -7.62 3.57
N LYS A 205 -17.36 -8.78 3.30
CA LYS A 205 -18.50 -8.91 2.39
C LYS A 205 -19.81 -8.84 3.17
N ILE A 206 -20.44 -7.67 3.19
CA ILE A 206 -21.67 -7.43 3.92
C ILE A 206 -22.89 -7.68 3.03
N MET A 207 -23.80 -8.54 3.48
CA MET A 207 -25.13 -8.69 2.87
C MET A 207 -26.15 -7.75 3.51
N LEU A 208 -26.74 -6.87 2.70
CA LEU A 208 -27.76 -5.91 3.11
C LEU A 208 -29.15 -6.54 3.10
N LYS A 209 -29.96 -6.20 4.10
CA LYS A 209 -31.39 -6.55 4.16
C LYS A 209 -32.23 -5.44 3.52
N GLY A 210 -32.99 -5.78 2.49
CA GLY A 210 -33.90 -4.87 1.77
C GLY A 210 -33.20 -3.94 0.76
N ASP A 211 -33.98 -3.18 -0.01
CA ASP A 211 -33.44 -2.14 -0.90
C ASP A 211 -33.20 -0.85 -0.11
N ARG A 212 -31.93 -0.48 0.05
CA ARG A 212 -31.51 0.76 0.72
C ARG A 212 -31.16 1.90 -0.25
N GLY A 213 -31.50 1.77 -1.54
CA GLY A 213 -31.11 2.76 -2.55
C GLY A 213 -29.60 2.79 -2.76
N GLU A 214 -29.07 3.69 -3.59
CA GLU A 214 -27.61 3.74 -3.84
C GLU A 214 -26.81 4.42 -2.73
N PHE A 215 -27.48 5.20 -1.88
CA PHE A 215 -26.89 5.92 -0.75
C PHE A 215 -27.82 5.82 0.48
N ASP A 216 -27.25 5.60 1.66
CA ASP A 216 -27.92 5.71 2.97
C ASP A 216 -26.90 6.29 3.98
N LEU A 217 -26.86 7.61 4.09
CA LEU A 217 -25.84 8.33 4.88
C LEU A 217 -26.01 8.11 6.39
N ALA A 218 -27.23 7.79 6.85
CA ALA A 218 -27.49 7.45 8.24
C ALA A 218 -26.86 6.09 8.60
N GLY A 219 -26.99 5.11 7.68
CA GLY A 219 -26.39 3.78 7.79
C GLY A 219 -24.95 3.65 7.33
N ASP A 220 -24.31 4.75 6.90
CA ASP A 220 -22.97 4.79 6.29
C ASP A 220 -22.85 3.89 5.04
N LEU A 221 -23.88 3.90 4.19
CA LEU A 221 -23.83 3.30 2.86
C LEU A 221 -23.53 4.40 1.84
N LEU A 222 -22.30 4.37 1.36
CA LEU A 222 -21.79 5.26 0.31
C LEU A 222 -21.67 4.50 -1.00
N LYS A 223 -21.49 5.25 -2.09
CA LYS A 223 -21.17 4.69 -3.40
C LYS A 223 -19.66 4.75 -3.62
N LEU A 224 -19.06 3.61 -3.92
CA LEU A 224 -17.70 3.46 -4.43
C LEU A 224 -17.78 3.28 -5.95
N VAL A 225 -16.92 3.95 -6.70
CA VAL A 225 -16.85 3.84 -8.15
C VAL A 225 -15.43 3.68 -8.63
N ILE A 226 -15.27 2.95 -9.73
CA ILE A 226 -14.01 2.85 -10.47
C ILE A 226 -14.25 3.25 -11.92
N PHE A 227 -13.33 4.05 -12.45
CA PHE A 227 -13.22 4.38 -13.86
C PHE A 227 -11.88 3.89 -14.39
N GLU A 228 -11.93 3.00 -15.38
CA GLU A 228 -10.76 2.56 -16.10
C GLU A 228 -10.11 3.75 -16.80
N ARG A 229 -8.79 3.89 -16.62
CA ARG A 229 -8.07 5.10 -17.05
C ARG A 229 -7.22 4.92 -18.31
N TYR A 230 -7.10 3.71 -18.85
CA TYR A 230 -6.23 3.41 -19.99
C TYR A 230 -6.93 3.50 -21.35
N GLY A 231 -8.22 3.85 -21.38
CA GLY A 231 -8.95 4.19 -22.60
C GLY A 231 -9.87 3.08 -23.11
N ASN A 232 -10.12 2.05 -22.31
CA ASN A 232 -11.02 0.94 -22.63
C ASN A 232 -12.48 1.25 -22.27
N GLY A 233 -12.72 2.27 -21.45
CA GLY A 233 -14.06 2.77 -21.12
C GLY A 233 -14.83 1.95 -20.07
N ASN A 234 -14.17 0.98 -19.43
CA ASN A 234 -14.77 0.21 -18.33
C ASN A 234 -15.03 1.10 -17.11
N ARG A 235 -16.13 0.84 -16.42
CA ARG A 235 -16.51 1.54 -15.20
C ARG A 235 -17.43 0.67 -14.36
N ALA A 236 -17.31 0.77 -13.04
CA ALA A 236 -18.10 -0.02 -12.11
C ALA A 236 -18.49 0.79 -10.86
N ALA A 237 -19.54 0.34 -10.19
CA ALA A 237 -20.01 0.91 -8.93
C ALA A 237 -20.43 -0.18 -7.95
N ALA A 238 -20.18 0.05 -6.67
CA ALA A 238 -20.62 -0.80 -5.56
C ALA A 238 -20.97 0.04 -4.33
N ARG A 239 -21.66 -0.58 -3.37
CA ARG A 239 -21.83 0.04 -2.05
C ARG A 239 -20.63 -0.22 -1.17
N ILE A 240 -20.31 0.76 -0.34
CA ILE A 240 -19.24 0.68 0.64
C ILE A 240 -19.70 1.26 1.98
N LYS A 241 -19.22 0.66 3.07
CA LYS A 241 -19.46 1.04 4.46
C LYS A 241 -18.16 1.09 5.24
N GLY A 242 -18.06 2.00 6.20
CA GLY A 242 -16.89 2.22 7.06
C GLY A 242 -16.17 3.55 6.79
N PHE A 243 -16.44 4.18 5.65
CA PHE A 243 -15.83 5.47 5.30
C PHE A 243 -16.38 6.64 6.12
N GLY A 244 -17.65 6.61 6.54
CA GLY A 244 -18.26 7.58 7.45
C GLY A 244 -18.64 8.93 6.85
N LEU A 245 -18.38 9.18 5.56
CA LEU A 245 -18.64 10.49 4.94
C LEU A 245 -20.12 10.88 5.07
N LYS A 246 -20.38 12.09 5.56
CA LYS A 246 -21.73 12.67 5.70
C LYS A 246 -22.06 13.68 4.61
N ARG A 247 -21.03 14.20 3.93
CA ARG A 247 -21.15 14.98 2.71
C ARG A 247 -19.88 14.82 1.87
N GLY A 248 -19.91 15.31 0.63
CA GLY A 248 -18.73 15.38 -0.21
C GLY A 248 -18.29 14.03 -0.79
N ALA A 249 -17.06 14.02 -1.32
CA ALA A 249 -16.44 12.84 -1.89
C ALA A 249 -14.91 12.93 -1.80
N ILE A 250 -14.24 11.79 -1.88
CA ILE A 250 -12.80 11.69 -2.10
C ILE A 250 -12.51 10.81 -3.32
N ALA A 251 -11.42 11.09 -4.02
CA ALA A 251 -10.99 10.33 -5.18
C ALA A 251 -9.46 10.18 -5.23
N SER A 252 -8.99 9.14 -5.90
CA SER A 252 -7.58 8.80 -6.07
C SER A 252 -7.33 8.17 -7.44
N SER A 253 -6.21 8.50 -8.08
CA SER A 253 -5.64 7.69 -9.18
C SER A 253 -4.59 6.68 -8.72
N PHE A 254 -4.32 6.64 -7.41
CA PHE A 254 -3.51 5.63 -6.75
C PHE A 254 -4.46 4.62 -6.08
N ALA A 255 -4.69 3.50 -6.76
CA ALA A 255 -5.56 2.41 -6.32
C ALA A 255 -4.93 1.07 -6.67
N HIS A 256 -4.44 0.33 -5.68
CA HIS A 256 -3.72 -0.93 -5.88
C HIS A 256 -4.59 -1.94 -6.64
N ASP A 257 -4.10 -2.67 -7.63
CA ASP A 257 -2.82 -2.52 -8.36
C ASP A 257 -3.01 -2.08 -9.82
N CYS A 258 -4.27 -2.07 -10.28
CA CYS A 258 -4.60 -1.61 -11.62
C CYS A 258 -4.52 -0.08 -11.75
N HIS A 259 -4.50 0.65 -10.62
CA HIS A 259 -4.35 2.10 -10.53
C HIS A 259 -5.37 2.91 -11.34
N ASN A 260 -6.56 2.34 -11.53
CA ASN A 260 -7.71 3.05 -12.08
C ASN A 260 -8.17 4.19 -11.16
N ILE A 261 -8.96 5.12 -11.69
CA ILE A 261 -9.50 6.21 -10.85
C ILE A 261 -10.58 5.63 -9.96
N ILE A 262 -10.41 5.74 -8.65
CA ILE A 262 -11.36 5.28 -7.64
C ILE A 262 -11.90 6.46 -6.86
N ALA A 263 -13.20 6.45 -6.54
CA ALA A 263 -13.81 7.50 -5.73
C ALA A 263 -14.92 6.93 -4.83
N VAL A 264 -15.07 7.54 -3.66
CA VAL A 264 -16.18 7.28 -2.72
C VAL A 264 -16.82 8.60 -2.32
N GLY A 265 -18.14 8.63 -2.24
CA GLY A 265 -18.84 9.86 -1.88
C GLY A 265 -20.30 9.68 -1.52
N THR A 266 -20.93 10.80 -1.18
CA THR A 266 -22.31 10.85 -0.66
C THR A 266 -23.36 11.12 -1.72
N SER A 267 -22.95 11.48 -2.94
CA SER A 267 -23.83 11.68 -4.09
C SER A 267 -23.04 11.59 -5.40
N ASP A 268 -23.75 11.34 -6.50
CA ASP A 268 -23.15 11.29 -7.83
C ASP A 268 -22.51 12.62 -8.26
N GLU A 269 -23.10 13.75 -7.84
CA GLU A 269 -22.54 15.07 -8.12
C GLU A 269 -21.16 15.24 -7.49
N MET A 270 -21.01 14.87 -6.20
CA MET A 270 -19.74 15.02 -5.48
C MET A 270 -18.68 14.06 -6.02
N ILE A 271 -19.07 12.81 -6.30
CA ILE A 271 -18.19 11.81 -6.91
C ILE A 271 -17.71 12.30 -8.28
N LYS A 272 -18.63 12.80 -9.13
CA LYS A 272 -18.26 13.33 -10.45
C LYS A 272 -17.28 14.48 -10.36
N LYS A 273 -17.51 15.43 -9.45
CA LYS A 273 -16.57 16.55 -9.21
C LYS A 273 -15.18 16.05 -8.81
N ALA A 274 -15.10 15.06 -7.91
CA ALA A 274 -13.83 14.50 -7.47
C ALA A 274 -13.10 13.75 -8.59
N VAL A 275 -13.80 12.90 -9.34
CA VAL A 275 -13.23 12.13 -10.46
C VAL A 275 -12.76 13.05 -11.59
N ASN A 276 -13.56 14.03 -12.00
CA ASN A 276 -13.15 14.97 -13.05
C ASN A 276 -11.93 15.78 -12.64
N LYS A 277 -11.79 16.12 -11.35
CA LYS A 277 -10.56 16.77 -10.88
C LYS A 277 -9.31 15.88 -11.09
N ILE A 278 -9.41 14.58 -10.84
CA ILE A 278 -8.31 13.64 -11.10
C ILE A 278 -7.96 13.61 -12.59
N ILE A 279 -8.98 13.59 -13.46
CA ILE A 279 -8.82 13.53 -14.92
C ILE A 279 -8.17 14.82 -15.45
N GLU A 280 -8.68 15.98 -15.05
CA GLU A 280 -8.19 17.31 -15.43
C GLU A 280 -6.71 17.49 -15.09
N GLU A 281 -6.31 17.03 -13.90
CA GLU A 281 -4.95 17.18 -13.38
C GLU A 281 -4.02 16.01 -13.74
N LYS A 282 -4.49 15.07 -14.56
CA LYS A 282 -3.74 13.89 -15.01
C LYS A 282 -3.18 13.04 -13.86
N GLY A 283 -3.97 12.90 -12.80
CA GLY A 283 -3.68 12.04 -11.67
C GLY A 283 -3.42 12.79 -10.37
N GLY A 284 -3.91 12.24 -9.27
CA GLY A 284 -3.79 12.85 -7.97
C GLY A 284 -4.71 12.24 -6.92
N LEU A 285 -4.82 12.97 -5.82
CA LEU A 285 -5.78 12.75 -4.74
C LEU A 285 -6.66 13.98 -4.61
N ALA A 286 -7.97 13.78 -4.52
CA ALA A 286 -8.95 14.86 -4.38
C ALA A 286 -9.86 14.64 -3.17
N ALA A 287 -10.21 15.73 -2.48
CA ALA A 287 -11.31 15.79 -1.52
C ALA A 287 -12.22 16.96 -1.90
N VAL A 288 -13.54 16.71 -1.96
CA VAL A 288 -14.54 17.65 -2.43
C VAL A 288 -15.61 17.87 -1.37
N ASP A 289 -15.92 19.14 -1.08
CA ASP A 289 -17.05 19.58 -0.26
C ASP A 289 -17.78 20.72 -0.99
N LYS A 290 -18.93 20.40 -1.60
CA LYS A 290 -19.68 21.34 -2.46
C LYS A 290 -18.84 21.90 -3.62
N ASP A 291 -18.33 23.11 -3.48
CA ASP A 291 -17.50 23.82 -4.47
C ASP A 291 -16.02 23.92 -4.04
N LYS A 292 -15.71 23.52 -2.80
CA LYS A 292 -14.34 23.45 -2.31
C LYS A 292 -13.71 22.15 -2.75
N ILE A 293 -12.58 22.25 -3.45
CA ILE A 293 -11.77 21.11 -3.88
C ILE A 293 -10.38 21.27 -3.30
N LEU A 294 -9.95 20.31 -2.49
CA LEU A 294 -8.54 20.16 -2.11
C LEU A 294 -7.92 19.06 -2.97
N PHE A 295 -6.73 19.32 -3.50
CA PHE A 295 -6.10 18.43 -4.47
C PHE A 295 -4.60 18.32 -4.25
N MET A 296 -4.07 17.11 -4.41
CA MET A 296 -2.63 16.84 -4.45
C MET A 296 -2.29 16.13 -5.76
N PRO A 297 -1.46 16.71 -6.64
CA PRO A 297 -1.11 16.11 -7.92
C PRO A 297 -0.17 14.91 -7.77
N LEU A 298 -0.45 13.84 -8.52
CA LEU A 298 0.41 12.67 -8.68
C LEU A 298 0.81 12.54 -10.17
N LYS A 299 1.58 13.52 -10.65
CA LYS A 299 1.83 13.73 -12.09
C LYS A 299 2.56 12.59 -12.79
N ILE A 300 3.28 11.76 -12.05
CA ILE A 300 4.09 10.67 -12.59
C ILE A 300 3.25 9.39 -12.50
N ALA A 301 2.80 8.91 -13.65
CA ALA A 301 1.95 7.73 -13.83
C ALA A 301 0.59 7.77 -13.09
N GLY A 302 0.17 8.95 -12.62
CA GLY A 302 -1.00 9.07 -11.75
C GLY A 302 -0.77 8.50 -10.34
N ILE A 303 0.48 8.22 -9.96
CA ILE A 303 0.85 7.43 -8.77
C ILE A 303 1.86 8.18 -7.90
N VAL A 304 2.87 8.81 -8.51
CA VAL A 304 3.97 9.50 -7.82
C VAL A 304 3.98 10.99 -8.16
N THR A 305 4.57 11.79 -7.29
CA THR A 305 4.70 13.25 -7.46
C THR A 305 6.15 13.68 -7.38
N ASP A 306 6.48 14.77 -8.08
CA ASP A 306 7.79 15.45 -8.05
C ASP A 306 7.90 16.47 -6.91
N MET A 307 6.86 16.58 -6.08
CA MET A 307 6.84 17.46 -4.92
C MET A 307 7.86 17.01 -3.86
N ALA A 308 8.50 17.98 -3.22
CA ALA A 308 9.36 17.72 -2.06
C ALA A 308 8.60 16.93 -0.96
N PRO A 309 9.24 15.96 -0.28
CA PRO A 309 8.59 15.10 0.72
C PRO A 309 7.80 15.86 1.79
N GLU A 310 8.30 17.00 2.28
CA GLU A 310 7.63 17.83 3.29
C GLU A 310 6.35 18.49 2.74
N LYS A 311 6.32 18.78 1.44
CA LYS A 311 5.12 19.29 0.76
C LYS A 311 4.11 18.17 0.58
N VAL A 312 4.55 16.96 0.19
CA VAL A 312 3.70 15.77 0.12
C VAL A 312 3.06 15.48 1.48
N SER A 313 3.85 15.46 2.55
CA SER A 313 3.35 15.24 3.91
C SER A 313 2.29 16.26 4.33
N ARG A 314 2.49 17.55 4.02
CA ARG A 314 1.50 18.60 4.34
C ARG A 314 0.22 18.47 3.50
N SER A 315 0.35 18.18 2.20
CA SER A 315 -0.78 18.00 1.30
C SER A 315 -1.62 16.76 1.67
N LEU A 316 -0.98 15.63 1.97
CA LEU A 316 -1.66 14.42 2.47
C LEU A 316 -2.38 14.69 3.79
N LYS A 317 -1.73 15.38 4.73
CA LYS A 317 -2.37 15.76 6.00
C LYS A 317 -3.61 16.61 5.76
N ALA A 318 -3.53 17.63 4.91
CA ALA A 318 -4.67 18.50 4.61
C ALA A 318 -5.83 17.72 3.95
N LEU A 319 -5.53 16.78 3.06
CA LEU A 319 -6.53 15.88 2.45
C LEU A 319 -7.20 14.99 3.49
N LYS A 320 -6.43 14.35 4.38
CA LYS A 320 -6.95 13.54 5.49
C LYS A 320 -7.82 14.37 6.43
N ASP A 321 -7.37 15.57 6.80
CA ASP A 321 -8.12 16.48 7.68
C ASP A 321 -9.43 16.94 6.99
N MET A 322 -9.42 17.17 5.68
CA MET A 322 -10.64 17.45 4.91
C MET A 322 -11.60 16.25 4.92
N ALA A 323 -11.12 15.03 4.65
CA ALA A 323 -11.94 13.81 4.70
C ALA A 323 -12.55 13.57 6.10
N LYS A 324 -11.81 13.85 7.17
CA LYS A 324 -12.34 13.83 8.55
C LYS A 324 -13.43 14.89 8.74
N SER A 325 -13.22 16.10 8.25
CA SER A 325 -14.24 17.18 8.32
C SER A 325 -15.51 16.85 7.52
N LEU A 326 -15.42 15.99 6.50
CA LEU A 326 -16.56 15.45 5.74
C LEU A 326 -17.34 14.37 6.51
N GLY A 327 -16.76 13.82 7.58
CA GLY A 327 -17.38 12.83 8.46
C GLY A 327 -16.59 11.53 8.63
N SER A 328 -15.45 11.36 7.96
CA SER A 328 -14.72 10.09 8.02
C SER A 328 -14.11 9.82 9.40
N GLY A 329 -14.35 8.60 9.91
CA GLY A 329 -13.76 8.09 11.14
C GLY A 329 -12.46 7.31 10.93
N LEU A 330 -12.02 7.13 9.68
CA LEU A 330 -10.81 6.37 9.36
C LEU A 330 -9.55 7.15 9.77
N SER A 331 -8.52 6.44 10.22
CA SER A 331 -7.20 7.02 10.51
C SER A 331 -6.58 7.61 9.24
N ASP A 332 -6.68 6.86 8.13
CA ASP A 332 -6.26 7.24 6.79
C ASP A 332 -7.29 6.84 5.72
N PRO A 333 -8.22 7.75 5.36
CA PRO A 333 -9.23 7.49 4.33
C PRO A 333 -8.65 7.25 2.93
N PHE A 334 -7.51 7.84 2.60
CA PHE A 334 -6.93 7.71 1.25
C PHE A 334 -6.17 6.39 1.09
N ALA A 335 -5.47 5.94 2.13
CA ALA A 335 -4.90 4.59 2.16
C ALA A 335 -6.02 3.54 2.10
N ALA A 336 -7.07 3.66 2.92
CA ALA A 336 -8.21 2.74 2.84
C ALA A 336 -8.80 2.70 1.42
N LEU A 337 -8.95 3.87 0.77
CA LEU A 337 -9.47 3.96 -0.59
C LEU A 337 -8.54 3.27 -1.61
N SER A 338 -7.23 3.41 -1.51
CA SER A 338 -6.29 2.80 -2.48
C SER A 338 -6.37 1.28 -2.49
N PHE A 339 -6.69 0.64 -1.36
CA PHE A 339 -6.82 -0.82 -1.26
C PHE A 339 -8.21 -1.37 -1.61
N MET A 340 -9.19 -0.53 -1.95
CA MET A 340 -10.54 -1.02 -2.30
C MET A 340 -10.62 -1.68 -3.68
N ALA A 341 -9.55 -1.55 -4.47
CA ALA A 341 -9.41 -2.14 -5.79
C ALA A 341 -8.42 -3.33 -5.87
N LEU A 342 -7.86 -3.78 -4.74
CA LEU A 342 -6.81 -4.80 -4.73
C LEU A 342 -7.40 -6.22 -4.57
N GLU A 343 -7.66 -6.92 -5.68
CA GLU A 343 -8.32 -8.24 -5.71
C GLU A 343 -7.56 -9.45 -5.13
N VAL A 344 -6.46 -9.24 -4.40
CA VAL A 344 -5.65 -10.32 -3.80
C VAL A 344 -5.69 -10.35 -2.26
N ILE A 345 -6.41 -9.42 -1.63
CA ILE A 345 -6.54 -9.32 -0.16
C ILE A 345 -7.98 -8.99 0.25
N GLY A 346 -8.41 -9.43 1.44
CA GLY A 346 -9.78 -9.24 1.93
C GLY A 346 -10.79 -10.21 1.30
N HIS A 347 -12.09 -9.95 1.47
CA HIS A 347 -13.15 -10.85 0.99
C HIS A 347 -13.90 -10.32 -0.25
N VAL A 348 -13.94 -8.99 -0.42
CA VAL A 348 -14.63 -8.36 -1.55
C VAL A 348 -13.99 -7.03 -1.93
N LYS A 349 -13.85 -6.79 -3.24
CA LYS A 349 -13.23 -5.59 -3.82
C LYS A 349 -14.00 -5.12 -5.06
N LEU A 350 -13.77 -3.88 -5.48
CA LEU A 350 -14.31 -3.35 -6.73
C LEU A 350 -13.19 -3.27 -7.77
N THR A 351 -13.44 -3.73 -8.98
CA THR A 351 -12.55 -3.51 -10.14
C THR A 351 -13.29 -2.68 -11.20
N ASP A 352 -12.64 -2.30 -12.29
CA ASP A 352 -13.30 -1.64 -13.43
C ASP A 352 -14.35 -2.53 -14.12
N LYS A 353 -14.27 -3.86 -13.93
CA LYS A 353 -15.21 -4.84 -14.51
C LYS A 353 -16.37 -5.20 -13.59
N GLY A 354 -16.33 -4.82 -12.31
CA GLY A 354 -17.38 -5.13 -11.35
C GLY A 354 -16.88 -5.52 -9.97
N LEU A 355 -17.82 -5.95 -9.13
CA LEU A 355 -17.58 -6.41 -7.77
C LEU A 355 -16.95 -7.82 -7.82
N PHE A 356 -15.82 -7.98 -7.15
CA PHE A 356 -15.02 -9.20 -7.17
C PHE A 356 -15.06 -9.88 -5.79
N ASP A 357 -15.41 -11.17 -5.77
CA ASP A 357 -15.36 -12.04 -4.60
C ASP A 357 -13.95 -12.65 -4.54
N VAL A 358 -13.15 -12.23 -3.57
CA VAL A 358 -11.74 -12.64 -3.45
C VAL A 358 -11.65 -14.10 -3.00
N ASP A 359 -12.55 -14.53 -2.11
CA ASP A 359 -12.57 -15.90 -1.59
C ASP A 359 -12.87 -16.93 -2.70
N LYS A 360 -13.79 -16.59 -3.62
CA LYS A 360 -14.15 -17.43 -4.77
C LYS A 360 -13.31 -17.16 -6.01
N PHE A 361 -12.52 -16.08 -5.99
CA PHE A 361 -11.73 -15.59 -7.10
C PHE A 361 -12.55 -15.39 -8.39
N SER A 362 -13.71 -14.73 -8.27
CA SER A 362 -14.67 -14.55 -9.36
C SER A 362 -15.49 -13.27 -9.22
N TYR A 363 -15.96 -12.72 -10.34
CA TYR A 363 -16.97 -11.65 -10.33
C TYR A 363 -18.31 -12.15 -9.80
N ILE A 364 -18.99 -11.30 -9.01
CA ILE A 364 -20.32 -11.57 -8.44
C ILE A 364 -21.42 -11.31 -9.46
#